data_AF-M1EFN9-F1
#
_entry.id   AF-M1EFN9-F1
#
_cell.length_a   1.000
_cell.length_b   1.000
_cell.length_c   1.000
_cell.angle_alpha   90.00
_cell.angle_beta   90.00
_cell.angle_gamma   90.00
#
_symmetry.space_group_name_H-M   'P 1'
#
loop_
_entity.id
_entity.type
_entity.pdbx_description
1 polymer ?
#
loop_
_entity_poly.entity_id
_entity_poly.type
_entity_poly.pdbx_seq_one_letter_code
_entity_poly.pdbx_strand_id
1 'polypeptide(L)'
;MLSVRVAAAVARALPRRAGLVSKNALGSSFIAARNLHASNTCLQKTGTAEVSSILEERILGADTSVDLEETGRVLSIGDGIARVHGLRNVQAEEMVEFSSGLKGMSLNLEPDNVGVVVFGNDKLIKEGDIVKRTGAIVDVPVGEELLGRVVDA
;
A
#
# COMPACT_ATOMS: atom_id res chain seq x y z
N MET A 1 20.76 -80.02 37.49
CA MET A 1 19.39 -80.11 38.06
C MET A 1 18.38 -79.83 36.95
N LEU A 2 17.67 -80.87 36.52
CA LEU A 2 16.57 -80.87 35.54
C LEU A 2 15.30 -80.28 36.20
N SER A 3 14.59 -79.33 35.58
CA SER A 3 13.44 -79.48 34.65
C SER A 3 12.05 -79.52 35.31
N VAL A 4 11.10 -78.84 34.65
CA VAL A 4 9.63 -79.03 34.59
C VAL A 4 8.73 -78.02 35.34
N ARG A 5 8.16 -77.10 34.52
CA ARG A 5 6.76 -76.63 34.38
C ARG A 5 5.90 -76.28 35.63
N VAL A 6 5.18 -75.15 35.57
CA VAL A 6 3.73 -75.04 35.22
C VAL A 6 3.16 -73.64 35.57
N ALA A 7 2.52 -73.03 34.56
CA ALA A 7 1.35 -72.12 34.49
C ALA A 7 1.08 -70.99 35.50
N ALA A 8 0.70 -69.80 34.99
CA ALA A 8 -0.72 -69.38 34.91
C ALA A 8 -0.90 -68.12 34.04
N ALA A 9 -1.96 -68.14 33.24
CA ALA A 9 -2.44 -67.10 32.35
C ALA A 9 -3.14 -65.96 33.11
N VAL A 10 -3.22 -64.76 32.51
CA VAL A 10 -4.47 -64.02 32.23
C VAL A 10 -4.12 -62.77 31.43
N ALA A 11 -4.54 -62.75 30.16
CA ALA A 11 -4.62 -61.56 29.33
C ALA A 11 -6.08 -61.08 29.31
N ARG A 12 -6.33 -59.81 29.58
CA ARG A 12 -7.61 -59.11 29.31
C ARG A 12 -7.36 -58.14 28.15
N ALA A 13 -7.68 -58.48 26.91
CA ALA A 13 -8.99 -58.53 26.26
C ALA A 13 -9.55 -57.13 25.90
N LEU A 14 -9.19 -56.67 24.70
CA LEU A 14 -9.96 -55.75 23.86
C LEU A 14 -11.25 -56.44 23.37
N PRO A 15 -12.35 -55.70 23.14
CA PRO A 15 -13.32 -56.07 22.13
C PRO A 15 -13.37 -55.05 20.99
N ARG A 16 -13.11 -55.54 19.77
CA ARG A 16 -13.65 -54.99 18.53
C ARG A 16 -15.14 -55.35 18.43
N ARG A 17 -15.99 -54.44 18.01
CA ARG A 17 -17.23 -54.77 17.27
C ARG A 17 -17.63 -53.63 16.32
N ALA A 18 -18.02 -54.04 15.12
CA ALA A 18 -18.39 -53.21 13.99
C ALA A 18 -19.91 -53.00 13.89
N GLY A 19 -20.30 -51.87 13.28
CA GLY A 19 -21.49 -51.68 12.42
C GLY A 19 -22.88 -51.60 13.05
N LEU A 20 -23.59 -50.46 12.90
CA LEU A 20 -24.77 -50.28 12.02
C LEU A 20 -25.58 -48.99 12.34
N VAL A 21 -25.76 -48.16 11.31
CA VAL A 21 -26.96 -47.38 10.90
C VAL A 21 -27.97 -46.91 11.95
N SER A 22 -28.25 -45.60 11.97
CA SER A 22 -29.64 -45.10 12.03
C SER A 22 -29.76 -43.74 11.32
N LYS A 23 -30.84 -43.59 10.55
CA LYS A 23 -31.23 -42.40 9.77
C LYS A 23 -32.02 -41.42 10.64
N ASN A 24 -31.77 -40.12 10.43
CA ASN A 24 -32.62 -38.95 10.71
C ASN A 24 -33.27 -38.79 12.10
N ALA A 25 -32.82 -37.79 12.84
CA ALA A 25 -33.72 -36.91 13.59
C ALA A 25 -33.18 -35.48 13.54
N LEU A 26 -34.04 -34.60 13.02
CA LEU A 26 -33.90 -33.16 13.00
C LEU A 26 -33.62 -32.64 14.41
N GLY A 27 -32.54 -31.87 14.54
CA GLY A 27 -32.17 -31.17 15.77
C GLY A 27 -31.59 -29.82 15.43
N SER A 28 -32.47 -28.90 15.02
CA SER A 28 -32.20 -27.48 14.92
C SER A 28 -31.66 -26.97 16.26
N SER A 29 -30.38 -26.67 16.35
CA SER A 29 -29.85 -25.82 17.41
C SER A 29 -28.51 -25.21 16.99
N PHE A 30 -28.60 -23.94 16.59
CA PHE A 30 -27.56 -22.92 16.72
C PHE A 30 -26.20 -23.20 16.07
N ILE A 31 -26.15 -23.23 14.73
CA ILE A 31 -24.98 -22.67 14.04
C ILE A 31 -25.12 -21.16 14.15
N ALA A 32 -24.40 -20.58 15.12
CA ALA A 32 -24.22 -19.15 15.19
C ALA A 32 -23.67 -18.67 13.84
N ALA A 33 -24.53 -18.01 13.05
CA ALA A 33 -24.12 -17.23 11.91
C ALA A 33 -23.24 -16.10 12.45
N ARG A 34 -21.93 -16.34 12.50
CA ARG A 34 -20.97 -15.25 12.56
C ARG A 34 -21.13 -14.51 11.24
N ASN A 35 -21.83 -13.39 11.29
CA ASN A 35 -21.76 -12.36 10.25
C ASN A 35 -20.29 -11.97 10.13
N LEU A 36 -19.60 -12.60 9.18
CA LEU A 36 -18.31 -12.15 8.71
C LEU A 36 -18.57 -10.86 7.94
N HIS A 37 -18.55 -9.74 8.67
CA HIS A 37 -18.35 -8.45 8.07
C HIS A 37 -16.88 -8.42 7.63
N ALA A 38 -16.60 -9.02 6.48
CA ALA A 38 -15.39 -8.69 5.75
C ALA A 38 -15.59 -7.25 5.28
N SER A 39 -15.15 -6.29 6.09
CA SER A 39 -14.73 -5.02 5.52
C SER A 39 -13.63 -5.40 4.55
N ASN A 40 -13.96 -5.44 3.26
CA ASN A 40 -12.96 -5.20 2.25
C ASN A 40 -12.35 -3.87 2.67
N THR A 41 -11.15 -3.92 3.25
CA THR A 41 -10.30 -2.76 3.26
C THR A 41 -10.28 -2.35 1.80
N CYS A 42 -10.88 -1.20 1.52
CA CYS A 42 -10.70 -0.51 0.26
C CYS A 42 -9.21 -0.21 0.20
N LEU A 43 -8.44 -1.21 -0.22
CA LEU A 43 -7.08 -1.04 -0.67
C LEU A 43 -7.21 -0.05 -1.81
N GLN A 44 -6.80 1.18 -1.52
CA GLN A 44 -6.79 2.27 -2.46
C GLN A 44 -6.21 1.73 -3.76
N LYS A 45 -7.04 1.75 -4.80
CA LYS A 45 -6.72 1.30 -6.15
C LYS A 45 -5.64 2.24 -6.71
N THR A 46 -4.42 2.00 -6.30
CA THR A 46 -3.23 2.65 -6.81
C THR A 46 -2.73 1.76 -7.93
N GLY A 47 -2.37 2.32 -9.09
CA GLY A 47 -1.85 1.57 -10.22
C GLY A 47 -0.76 0.60 -9.75
N THR A 48 -1.00 -0.70 -9.92
CA THR A 48 -0.15 -1.74 -9.30
C THR A 48 1.25 -1.80 -9.91
N ALA A 49 1.43 -1.25 -11.11
CA ALA A 49 2.68 -1.33 -11.87
C ALA A 49 3.84 -0.58 -11.20
N GLU A 50 3.65 0.69 -10.84
CA GLU A 50 4.69 1.51 -10.22
C GLU A 50 5.04 1.02 -8.81
N VAL A 51 4.03 0.62 -8.04
CA VAL A 51 4.23 0.08 -6.69
C VAL A 51 5.01 -1.24 -6.73
N SER A 52 4.73 -2.11 -7.70
CA SER A 52 5.48 -3.37 -7.87
C SER A 52 6.94 -3.10 -8.24
N SER A 53 7.18 -2.15 -9.15
CA SER A 53 8.53 -1.77 -9.59
C SER A 53 9.37 -1.23 -8.42
N ILE A 54 8.78 -0.41 -7.54
CA ILE A 54 9.46 0.10 -6.33
C ILE A 54 9.82 -1.05 -5.38
N LEU A 55 8.95 -2.04 -5.22
CA LEU A 55 9.23 -3.20 -4.38
C LEU A 55 10.36 -4.06 -4.95
N GLU A 56 10.37 -4.27 -6.26
CA GLU A 56 11.46 -4.97 -6.96
C GLU A 56 12.79 -4.24 -6.77
N GLU A 57 12.84 -2.92 -6.97
CA GLU A 57 14.04 -2.09 -6.76
C GLU A 57 14.55 -2.21 -5.31
N ARG A 58 13.65 -2.21 -4.32
CA ARG A 58 14.01 -2.39 -2.90
C ARG A 58 14.56 -3.78 -2.60
N ILE A 59 14.04 -4.84 -3.22
CA ILE A 59 14.51 -6.22 -3.03
C ILE A 59 15.89 -6.40 -3.67
N LEU A 60 16.12 -5.77 -4.83
CA LEU A 60 17.40 -5.82 -5.55
C LEU A 60 18.51 -5.01 -4.86
N GLY A 61 18.18 -4.19 -3.86
CA GLY A 61 19.15 -3.45 -3.07
C GLY A 61 19.84 -2.33 -3.85
N ALA A 62 19.14 -1.73 -4.83
CA ALA A 62 19.66 -0.54 -5.49
C ALA A 62 19.76 0.61 -4.47
N ASP A 63 20.98 1.08 -4.20
CA ASP A 63 21.28 2.24 -3.34
C ASP A 63 20.87 3.55 -4.03
N THR A 64 19.60 3.68 -4.42
CA THR A 64 19.01 4.90 -5.02
C THR A 64 18.58 5.89 -3.93
N SER A 65 19.05 5.73 -2.70
CA SER A 65 18.57 6.50 -1.54
C SER A 65 18.82 8.00 -1.68
N VAL A 66 19.99 8.38 -2.18
CA VAL A 66 20.38 9.80 -2.38
C VAL A 66 19.55 10.45 -3.48
N ASP A 67 19.30 9.74 -4.59
CA ASP A 67 18.47 10.27 -5.68
C ASP A 67 16.99 10.42 -5.25
N LEU A 68 16.49 9.54 -4.38
CA LEU A 68 15.10 9.61 -3.89
C LEU A 68 14.86 10.72 -2.85
N GLU A 69 15.91 11.35 -2.32
CA GLU A 69 15.76 12.48 -1.40
C GLU A 69 15.32 13.76 -2.12
N GLU A 70 15.89 14.02 -3.30
CA GLU A 70 15.65 15.23 -4.10
C GLU A 70 14.71 14.99 -5.30
N THR A 71 14.56 13.73 -5.71
CA THR A 71 13.70 13.33 -6.83
C THR A 71 12.64 12.33 -6.39
N GLY A 72 11.51 12.32 -7.09
CA GLY A 72 10.43 11.36 -6.88
C GLY A 72 9.83 10.86 -8.18
N ARG A 73 8.97 9.84 -8.08
CA ARG A 73 8.20 9.27 -9.19
C ARG A 73 6.70 9.36 -8.92
N VAL A 74 5.92 9.72 -9.94
CA VAL A 74 4.45 9.79 -9.83
C VAL A 74 3.86 8.38 -9.77
N LEU A 75 3.13 8.06 -8.71
CA LEU A 75 2.39 6.81 -8.55
C LEU A 75 1.03 6.84 -9.25
N SER A 76 0.34 7.97 -9.13
CA SER A 76 -1.00 8.18 -9.67
C SER A 76 -1.29 9.67 -9.80
N ILE A 77 -2.10 10.03 -10.78
CA ILE A 77 -2.61 11.39 -10.93
C ILE A 77 -4.12 11.37 -11.17
N GLY A 78 -4.84 12.30 -10.55
CA GLY A 78 -6.26 12.52 -10.78
C GLY A 78 -6.75 13.80 -10.13
N ASP A 79 -7.71 14.47 -10.77
CA ASP A 79 -8.33 15.72 -10.30
C ASP A 79 -7.31 16.81 -9.93
N GLY A 80 -6.19 16.90 -10.67
CA GLY A 80 -5.12 17.86 -10.39
C GLY A 80 -4.26 17.53 -9.17
N ILE A 81 -4.41 16.33 -8.58
CA ILE A 81 -3.58 15.85 -7.47
C ILE A 81 -2.73 14.67 -7.95
N ALA A 82 -1.42 14.80 -7.79
CA ALA A 82 -0.45 13.74 -8.03
C ALA A 82 0.01 13.14 -6.70
N ARG A 83 0.06 11.81 -6.63
CA ARG A 83 0.74 11.09 -5.54
C ARG A 83 2.15 10.75 -6.01
N VAL A 84 3.15 11.19 -5.28
CA VAL A 84 4.56 11.04 -5.65
C VAL A 84 5.26 10.21 -4.59
N HIS A 85 6.04 9.21 -5.01
CA HIS A 85 6.94 8.45 -4.15
C HIS A 85 8.33 9.08 -4.18
N GLY A 86 9.01 9.16 -3.03
CA GLY A 86 10.31 9.82 -2.91
C GLY A 86 10.19 11.22 -2.30
N LEU A 87 11.01 12.16 -2.78
CA LEU A 87 11.02 13.55 -2.31
C LEU A 87 11.17 13.67 -0.78
N ARG A 88 12.05 12.87 -0.16
CA ARG A 88 12.15 12.78 1.31
C ARG A 88 12.51 14.10 1.99
N ASN A 89 13.27 14.96 1.32
CA ASN A 89 13.70 16.24 1.85
C ASN A 89 12.74 17.40 1.51
N VAL A 90 11.60 17.12 0.86
CA VAL A 90 10.63 18.15 0.49
C VAL A 90 9.96 18.74 1.73
N GLN A 91 9.76 20.05 1.72
CA GLN A 91 9.04 20.76 2.76
C GLN A 91 7.56 20.84 2.40
N ALA A 92 6.71 21.18 3.37
CA ALA A 92 5.31 21.48 3.10
C ALA A 92 5.22 22.82 2.36
N GLU A 93 4.28 22.94 1.43
CA GLU A 93 4.08 24.15 0.60
C GLU A 93 5.30 24.50 -0.27
N GLU A 94 6.15 23.51 -0.56
CA GLU A 94 7.31 23.66 -1.44
C GLU A 94 6.89 23.55 -2.91
N MET A 95 7.50 24.36 -3.77
CA MET A 95 7.34 24.24 -5.21
C MET A 95 8.07 22.99 -5.72
N VAL A 96 7.41 22.25 -6.59
CA VAL A 96 7.98 21.10 -7.31
C VAL A 96 7.76 21.23 -8.81
N GLU A 97 8.63 20.61 -9.58
CA GLU A 97 8.61 20.61 -11.04
C GLU A 97 8.51 19.18 -11.56
N PHE A 98 7.56 18.96 -12.46
CA PHE A 98 7.37 17.69 -13.16
C PHE A 98 8.26 17.66 -14.42
N SER A 99 8.66 16.47 -14.86
CA SER A 99 9.39 16.29 -16.12
C SER A 99 8.68 16.86 -17.35
N SER A 100 7.35 17.01 -17.27
CA SER A 100 6.51 17.63 -18.31
C SER A 100 6.61 19.17 -18.34
N GLY A 101 7.36 19.79 -17.42
CA GLY A 101 7.52 21.24 -17.28
C GLY A 101 6.38 21.93 -16.53
N LEU A 102 5.40 21.17 -16.04
CA LEU A 102 4.38 21.68 -15.14
C LEU A 102 4.95 21.84 -13.74
N LYS A 103 4.41 22.81 -13.02
CA LYS A 103 4.77 23.04 -11.62
C LYS A 103 3.67 22.50 -10.72
N GLY A 104 4.01 22.28 -9.47
CA GLY A 104 3.05 21.93 -8.44
C GLY A 104 3.54 22.33 -7.08
N MET A 105 2.70 22.11 -6.08
CA MET A 105 2.99 22.41 -4.68
C MET A 105 2.80 21.15 -3.84
N SER A 106 3.76 20.85 -2.98
CA SER A 106 3.62 19.80 -1.98
C SER A 106 2.62 20.22 -0.90
N LEU A 107 1.61 19.39 -0.66
CA LEU A 107 0.55 19.66 0.32
C LEU A 107 0.64 18.71 1.51
N ASN A 108 0.46 17.41 1.25
CA ASN A 108 0.47 16.39 2.30
C ASN A 108 1.77 15.59 2.25
N LEU A 109 2.47 15.51 3.38
CA LEU A 109 3.71 14.74 3.50
C LEU A 109 3.41 13.45 4.28
N GLU A 110 3.23 12.34 3.58
CA GLU A 110 3.12 11.02 4.19
C GLU A 110 4.50 10.33 4.21
N PRO A 111 4.72 9.34 5.08
CA PRO A 111 6.02 8.65 5.16
C PRO A 111 6.45 7.96 3.86
N ASP A 112 5.47 7.48 3.08
CA ASP A 112 5.70 6.70 1.86
C ASP A 112 5.36 7.47 0.58
N ASN A 113 4.60 8.56 0.67
CA ASN A 113 4.20 9.34 -0.49
C ASN A 113 3.94 10.81 -0.15
N VAL A 114 4.03 11.66 -1.16
CA VAL A 114 3.79 13.09 -1.07
C VAL A 114 2.61 13.42 -1.97
N GLY A 115 1.62 14.12 -1.42
CA GLY A 115 0.51 14.69 -2.17
C GLY A 115 0.93 16.02 -2.78
N VAL A 116 0.96 16.10 -4.11
CA VAL A 116 1.32 17.30 -4.86
C VAL A 116 0.10 17.80 -5.63
N VAL A 117 -0.23 19.07 -5.47
CA VAL A 117 -1.24 19.74 -6.30
C VAL A 117 -0.56 20.28 -7.55
N VAL A 118 -1.09 19.96 -8.72
CA VAL A 118 -0.53 20.38 -10.01
C VAL A 118 -1.10 21.73 -10.42
N PHE A 119 -0.23 22.65 -10.80
CA PHE A 119 -0.60 23.92 -11.41
C PHE A 119 -0.75 23.73 -12.92
N GLY A 120 -1.98 23.86 -13.41
CA GLY A 120 -2.31 23.73 -14.84
C GLY A 120 -3.04 22.44 -15.17
N ASN A 121 -2.70 21.85 -16.32
CA ASN A 121 -3.44 20.71 -16.89
C ASN A 121 -2.76 19.37 -16.56
N ASP A 122 -3.42 18.55 -15.77
CA ASP A 122 -2.97 17.24 -15.31
C ASP A 122 -2.79 16.19 -16.43
N LYS A 123 -3.42 16.39 -17.60
CA LYS A 123 -3.36 15.44 -18.74
C LYS A 123 -1.95 15.20 -19.30
N LEU A 124 -1.02 16.10 -19.05
CA LEU A 124 0.35 16.01 -19.55
C LEU A 124 1.26 15.17 -18.64
N ILE A 125 0.81 14.86 -17.43
CA ILE A 125 1.58 14.06 -16.46
C ILE A 125 1.09 12.62 -16.51
N LYS A 126 2.03 11.69 -16.47
CA LYS A 126 1.77 10.25 -16.47
C LYS A 126 2.34 9.59 -15.22
N GLU A 127 1.86 8.39 -14.94
CA GLU A 127 2.46 7.51 -13.94
C GLU A 127 3.92 7.21 -14.34
N GLY A 128 4.81 7.19 -13.36
CA GLY A 128 6.25 7.02 -13.56
C GLY A 128 7.02 8.32 -13.90
N ASP A 129 6.34 9.44 -14.13
CA ASP A 129 7.02 10.72 -14.40
C ASP A 129 7.90 11.15 -13.22
N ILE A 130 9.02 11.80 -13.54
CA ILE A 130 9.99 12.26 -12.55
C ILE A 130 9.56 13.62 -12.04
N VAL A 131 9.57 13.77 -10.73
CA VAL A 131 9.29 15.03 -10.03
C VAL A 131 10.55 15.48 -9.32
N LYS A 132 10.91 16.75 -9.51
CA LYS A 132 12.05 17.39 -8.87
C LYS A 132 11.56 18.45 -7.92
N ARG A 133 12.20 18.55 -6.76
CA ARG A 133 11.94 19.68 -5.85
C ARG A 133 12.76 20.90 -6.23
N THR A 134 12.23 22.08 -5.91
CA THR A 134 12.87 23.36 -6.25
C THR A 134 13.62 23.96 -5.06
N GLY A 135 13.36 23.51 -3.84
CA GLY A 135 13.97 24.02 -2.60
C GLY A 135 13.39 25.35 -2.10
N ALA A 136 12.39 25.90 -2.82
CA ALA A 136 11.74 27.14 -2.49
C ALA A 136 10.27 26.89 -2.13
N ILE A 137 9.82 27.51 -1.04
CA ILE A 137 8.40 27.61 -0.71
C ILE A 137 7.71 28.42 -1.81
N VAL A 138 6.47 28.06 -2.15
CA VAL A 138 5.71 28.76 -3.19
C VAL A 138 5.62 30.25 -2.84
N ASP A 139 6.16 31.08 -3.73
CA ASP A 139 6.14 32.53 -3.62
C ASP A 139 5.51 33.16 -4.87
N VAL A 140 5.04 34.40 -4.69
CA VAL A 140 4.49 35.21 -5.78
C VAL A 140 5.24 36.55 -5.83
N PRO A 141 5.65 37.00 -7.03
CA PRO A 141 6.32 38.29 -7.16
C PRO A 141 5.34 39.42 -6.82
N VAL A 142 5.83 40.44 -6.11
CA VAL A 142 5.04 41.64 -5.74
C VAL A 142 5.77 42.92 -6.14
N GLY A 143 5.04 43.98 -6.47
CA GLY A 143 5.62 45.28 -6.81
C GLY A 143 4.64 46.24 -7.49
N GLU A 144 5.03 47.50 -7.62
CA GLU A 144 4.21 48.54 -8.28
C GLU A 144 3.93 48.23 -9.76
N GLU A 145 4.78 47.42 -10.39
CA GLU A 145 4.57 46.98 -11.77
C GLU A 145 3.28 46.16 -11.96
N LEU A 146 2.73 45.58 -10.89
CA LEU A 146 1.47 44.82 -10.95
C LEU A 146 0.23 45.72 -10.95
N LEU A 147 0.37 47.01 -10.68
CA LEU A 147 -0.75 47.95 -10.63
C LEU A 147 -1.41 48.04 -12.01
N GLY A 148 -2.71 47.73 -12.06
CA GLY A 148 -3.50 47.74 -13.30
C GLY A 148 -3.31 46.51 -14.20
N ARG A 149 -2.48 45.53 -13.79
CA ARG A 149 -2.38 44.22 -14.46
C ARG A 149 -3.36 43.23 -13.83
N VAL A 150 -3.83 42.28 -14.62
CA VAL A 150 -4.55 41.10 -14.12
C VAL A 150 -3.61 39.92 -14.28
N VAL A 151 -3.23 39.30 -13.16
CA VAL A 151 -2.32 38.16 -13.11
C VAL A 151 -3.07 36.90 -12.73
N ASP A 152 -2.57 35.77 -13.20
CA ASP A 152 -2.95 34.45 -12.69
C ASP A 152 -2.33 34.22 -11.30
N ALA A 153 -2.85 33.18 -10.64
CA ALA A 153 -2.41 32.75 -9.32
C ALA A 153 -1.19 31.84 -9.42
#